data_AF-A0A5P1FX83-F1
#
_entry.id   AF-A0A5P1FX83-F1
#
_cell.length_a   1.000
_cell.length_b   1.000
_cell.length_c   1.000
_cell.angle_alpha   90.00
_cell.angle_beta   90.00
_cell.angle_gamma   90.00
#
_symmetry.space_group_name_H-M   'P 1'
#
loop_
_entity.id
_entity.type
_entity.pdbx_description
1 polymer ?
#
loop_
_entity_poly.entity_id
_entity_poly.type
_entity_poly.pdbx_seq_one_letter_code
_entity_poly.pdbx_strand_id
1 'polypeptide(L)'
;MPFEHARVSLTSEPGGVLSVVEALEDGSSRTKEHAVGALLTLCKSDCCRYREVILNEGAIPGLLELTVQGTDKARPKARELLQILRGSKDRRSEMEGETLEDIVNDIVCGIEGEDRSGKAKRMLAEMVKVSMEQSLRHLERRASVVCTTPTAELATLK
;
A
#
# COMPACT_ATOMS: atom_id res chain seq x y z
N MET A 1 23.94 0.93 -3.90
CA MET A 1 23.23 1.22 -2.64
C MET A 1 22.84 -0.12 -1.96
N PRO A 2 23.42 -0.49 -0.80
CA PRO A 2 23.33 -1.84 -0.23
C PRO A 2 21.94 -2.25 0.33
N PHE A 3 20.95 -1.35 0.35
CA PHE A 3 19.62 -1.61 0.92
C PHE A 3 18.46 -1.46 -0.07
N GLU A 4 18.73 -1.23 -1.36
CA GLU A 4 17.69 -1.07 -2.39
C GLU A 4 16.74 -2.26 -2.45
N HIS A 5 17.27 -3.48 -2.41
CA HIS A 5 16.46 -4.68 -2.48
C HIS A 5 15.44 -4.74 -1.33
N ALA A 6 15.85 -4.42 -0.10
CA ALA A 6 14.96 -4.42 1.05
C ALA A 6 13.86 -3.35 0.96
N ARG A 7 14.19 -2.15 0.47
CA ARG A 7 13.22 -1.05 0.26
C ARG A 7 12.18 -1.42 -0.80
N VAL A 8 12.64 -2.03 -1.89
CA VAL A 8 11.78 -2.52 -2.97
C VAL A 8 10.88 -3.67 -2.46
N SER A 9 11.41 -4.64 -1.72
CA SER A 9 10.59 -5.72 -1.13
C SER A 9 9.53 -5.17 -0.18
N LEU A 10 9.88 -4.21 0.68
CA LEU A 10 8.94 -3.61 1.63
C LEU A 10 7.72 -2.95 0.95
N THR A 11 7.89 -2.46 -0.28
CA THR A 11 6.85 -1.74 -1.03
C THR A 11 6.19 -2.57 -2.11
N SER A 12 6.86 -3.65 -2.55
CA SER A 12 6.31 -4.60 -3.52
C SER A 12 5.46 -5.68 -2.85
N GLU A 13 5.74 -6.02 -1.59
CA GLU A 13 4.95 -7.02 -0.86
C GLU A 13 3.62 -6.42 -0.39
N PRO A 14 2.50 -7.12 -0.61
CA PRO A 14 1.19 -6.66 -0.18
C PRO A 14 1.16 -6.51 1.35
N GLY A 15 0.76 -5.33 1.82
CA GLY A 15 0.70 -5.02 3.26
C GLY A 15 2.03 -4.66 3.91
N GLY A 16 3.15 -4.65 3.17
CA GLY A 16 4.46 -4.29 3.73
C GLY A 16 4.48 -2.86 4.28
N VAL A 17 4.09 -1.87 3.47
CA VAL A 17 3.98 -0.47 3.91
C VAL A 17 2.87 -0.29 4.94
N LEU A 18 1.73 -0.96 4.77
CA LEU A 18 0.63 -0.93 5.73
C LEU A 18 1.09 -1.32 7.13
N SER A 19 1.86 -2.41 7.28
CA SER A 19 2.37 -2.84 8.58
C SER A 19 3.27 -1.81 9.26
N VAL A 20 4.00 -1.00 8.47
CA VAL A 20 4.82 0.10 8.99
C VAL A 20 3.94 1.28 9.42
N VAL A 21 2.83 1.54 8.71
CA VAL A 21 1.84 2.55 9.07
C VAL A 21 1.10 2.15 10.35
N GLU A 22 0.67 0.90 10.49
CA GLU A 22 0.06 0.38 11.72
C GLU A 22 1.04 0.47 12.90
N ALA A 23 2.30 0.12 12.69
CA ALA A 23 3.34 0.27 13.71
C ALA A 23 3.61 1.74 14.10
N LEU A 24 3.31 2.68 13.21
CA LEU A 24 3.39 4.12 13.46
C LEU A 24 2.20 4.63 14.29
N GLU A 25 1.03 4.03 14.15
CA GLU A 25 -0.21 4.39 14.85
C GLU A 25 -0.31 3.71 16.22
N ASP A 26 -0.09 2.40 16.29
CA ASP A 26 -0.33 1.58 17.49
C ASP A 26 0.96 1.12 18.20
N GLY A 27 2.12 1.46 17.65
CA GLY A 27 3.40 1.04 18.19
C GLY A 27 3.79 1.70 19.51
N SER A 28 4.76 1.10 20.21
CA SER A 28 5.44 1.76 21.33
C SER A 28 6.13 3.05 20.89
N SER A 29 6.45 3.94 21.83
CA SER A 29 7.22 5.16 21.55
C SER A 29 8.47 4.92 20.69
N ARG A 30 9.20 3.83 20.96
CA ARG A 30 10.40 3.45 20.20
C ARG A 30 10.03 2.88 18.82
N THR A 31 8.96 2.09 18.74
CA THR A 31 8.45 1.55 17.47
C THR A 31 8.03 2.68 16.54
N LYS A 32 7.26 3.67 17.03
CA LYS A 32 6.84 4.84 16.25
C LYS A 32 8.02 5.64 15.72
N GLU A 33 9.06 5.85 16.53
CA GLU A 33 10.32 6.50 16.11
C GLU A 33 11.04 5.76 14.98
N HIS A 34 11.05 4.43 15.02
CA HIS A 34 11.65 3.60 13.99
C HIS A 34 10.79 3.56 12.73
N ALA A 35 9.47 3.43 12.87
CA ALA A 35 8.52 3.42 11.76
C ALA A 35 8.58 4.72 10.96
N VAL A 36 8.48 5.88 11.62
CA VAL A 36 8.60 7.19 10.94
C VAL A 36 9.98 7.36 10.30
N GLY A 37 11.04 6.84 10.93
CA GLY A 37 12.40 6.86 10.37
C GLY A 37 12.54 6.00 9.10
N ALA A 38 11.91 4.83 9.07
CA ALA A 38 11.88 3.96 7.90
C ALA A 38 11.16 4.64 6.73
N LEU A 39 9.95 5.16 6.96
CA LEU A 39 9.16 5.87 5.94
C LEU A 39 9.89 7.12 5.41
N LEU A 40 10.54 7.87 6.28
CA LEU A 40 11.35 9.02 5.89
C LEU A 40 12.55 8.60 5.03
N THR A 41 13.23 7.52 5.40
CA THR A 41 14.37 6.99 4.62
C THR A 41 13.92 6.56 3.23
N LEU A 42 12.76 5.88 3.12
CA LEU A 42 12.16 5.53 1.84
C LEU A 42 11.97 6.78 0.98
N CYS A 43 11.24 7.78 1.46
CA CYS A 43 10.97 8.99 0.70
C CYS A 43 12.23 9.79 0.34
N LYS A 44 13.23 9.84 1.24
CA LYS A 44 14.50 10.55 0.97
C LYS A 44 15.31 9.91 -0.14
N SER A 45 15.23 8.60 -0.30
CA SER A 45 16.04 7.93 -1.32
C SER A 45 15.31 7.65 -2.63
N ASP A 46 13.98 7.72 -2.68
CA ASP A 46 13.21 7.88 -3.94
C ASP A 46 11.80 8.41 -3.63
N CYS A 47 11.62 9.73 -3.70
CA CYS A 47 10.34 10.35 -3.34
C CYS A 47 9.23 9.94 -4.31
N CYS A 48 9.51 9.93 -5.62
CA CYS A 48 8.53 9.64 -6.67
C CYS A 48 7.91 8.26 -6.45
N ARG A 49 8.78 7.26 -6.26
CA ARG A 49 8.39 5.85 -6.10
C ARG A 49 7.60 5.58 -4.82
N TYR A 50 8.01 6.14 -3.68
CA TYR A 50 7.49 5.72 -2.37
C TYR A 50 6.37 6.61 -1.83
N ARG A 51 6.27 7.86 -2.29
CA ARG A 51 5.29 8.82 -1.79
C ARG A 51 3.85 8.35 -2.00
N GLU A 52 3.50 7.94 -3.21
CA GLU A 52 2.11 7.50 -3.51
C GLU A 52 1.75 6.26 -2.69
N VAL A 53 2.68 5.32 -2.54
CA VAL A 53 2.45 4.09 -1.76
C VAL A 53 2.15 4.42 -0.30
N ILE A 54 2.96 5.28 0.33
CA ILE A 54 2.78 5.67 1.74
C ILE A 54 1.48 6.45 1.95
N LEU A 55 1.10 7.31 0.99
CA LEU A 55 -0.16 8.05 1.05
C LEU A 55 -1.38 7.14 0.90
N ASN A 56 -1.32 6.16 0.00
CA ASN A 56 -2.41 5.22 -0.26
C ASN A 56 -2.69 4.31 0.95
N GLU A 57 -1.68 3.96 1.75
CA GLU A 57 -1.85 3.20 2.99
C GLU A 57 -2.33 4.05 4.18
N GLY A 58 -2.58 5.35 3.98
CA GLY A 58 -3.21 6.18 5.00
C GLY A 58 -2.29 6.72 6.08
N ALA A 59 -0.99 6.93 5.83
CA ALA A 59 -0.04 7.36 6.87
C ALA A 59 -0.30 8.77 7.48
N ILE A 60 -1.11 9.62 6.86
CA ILE A 60 -1.26 11.04 7.23
C ILE A 60 -1.80 11.27 8.65
N PRO A 61 -2.91 10.64 9.09
CA PRO A 61 -3.45 10.85 10.44
C PRO A 61 -2.44 10.49 11.54
N GLY A 62 -1.81 9.31 11.46
CA GLY A 62 -0.77 8.90 12.41
C GLY A 62 0.44 9.85 12.42
N LEU A 63 0.87 10.34 11.26
CA LEU A 63 1.97 11.31 11.18
C LEU A 63 1.61 12.64 11.84
N LEU A 64 0.39 13.14 11.65
CA LEU A 64 -0.08 14.37 12.29
C LEU A 64 -0.15 14.22 13.82
N GLU A 65 -0.68 13.11 14.33
CA GLU A 65 -0.69 12.82 15.76
C GLU A 65 0.74 12.82 16.33
N LEU A 66 1.67 12.17 15.63
CA LEU A 66 3.09 12.12 16.02
C LEU A 66 3.76 13.49 16.08
N THR A 67 3.33 14.47 15.30
CA THR A 67 3.89 15.84 15.41
C THR A 67 3.54 16.51 16.73
N VAL A 68 2.44 16.10 17.37
CA VAL A 68 1.94 16.66 18.63
C VAL A 68 2.36 15.79 19.81
N GLN A 69 2.09 14.49 19.74
CA GLN A 69 2.26 13.54 20.84
C GLN A 69 3.53 12.68 20.74
N GLY A 70 4.28 12.77 19.64
CA GLY A 70 5.51 12.01 19.48
C GLY A 70 6.61 12.43 20.46
N THR A 71 7.69 11.65 20.50
CA THR A 71 8.91 12.01 21.24
C THR A 71 9.68 13.13 20.57
N ASP A 72 10.67 13.69 21.28
CA ASP A 72 11.58 14.70 20.72
C ASP A 72 12.33 14.22 19.47
N LYS A 73 12.51 12.90 19.31
CA LYS A 73 13.11 12.29 18.12
C LYS A 73 12.10 12.03 17.00
N ALA A 74 10.85 11.69 17.35
CA ALA A 74 9.82 11.34 16.38
C ALA A 74 9.19 12.59 15.73
N ARG A 75 8.92 13.64 16.52
CA ARG A 75 8.30 14.90 16.06
C ARG A 75 9.00 15.55 14.86
N PRO A 76 10.34 15.77 14.85
CA PRO A 76 11.01 16.39 13.71
C PRO A 76 10.94 15.51 12.46
N LYS A 77 11.08 14.19 12.59
CA LYS A 77 10.96 13.24 11.46
C LYS A 77 9.56 13.24 10.86
N ALA A 78 8.53 13.29 11.70
CA ALA A 78 7.14 13.34 11.25
C ALA A 78 6.86 14.64 10.47
N ARG A 79 7.35 15.80 10.95
CA ARG A 79 7.22 17.08 10.23
C ARG A 79 7.94 17.05 8.88
N GLU A 80 9.17 16.53 8.85
CA GLU A 80 9.95 16.41 7.62
C GLU A 80 9.28 15.49 6.61
N LEU A 81 8.79 14.33 7.06
CA LEU A 81 8.07 13.39 6.20
C LEU A 81 6.78 14.02 5.65
N LEU A 82 6.01 14.72 6.47
CA LEU A 82 4.82 15.45 6.00
C LEU A 82 5.15 16.51 4.95
N GLN A 83 6.28 17.21 5.08
CA GLN A 83 6.73 18.17 4.06
C GLN A 83 7.04 17.48 2.73
N ILE A 84 7.75 16.34 2.77
CA ILE A 84 8.06 15.55 1.57
C ILE A 84 6.78 15.02 0.92
N LEU A 85 5.86 14.44 1.72
CA LEU A 85 4.58 13.91 1.24
C LEU A 85 3.65 15.00 0.67
N ARG A 86 3.75 16.25 1.13
CA ARG A 86 2.99 17.38 0.58
C ARG A 86 3.46 17.76 -0.83
N GLY A 87 4.68 17.41 -1.23
CA GLY A 87 5.23 17.70 -2.57
C GLY A 87 5.55 19.18 -2.82
N SER A 88 5.20 20.06 -1.89
CA SER A 88 5.70 21.42 -1.86
C SER A 88 6.98 21.41 -1.02
N LYS A 89 8.14 21.37 -1.67
CA LYS A 89 9.35 21.90 -1.02
C LYS A 89 9.00 23.36 -0.69
N ASP A 90 8.99 23.69 0.60
CA ASP A 90 8.90 25.09 0.99
C ASP A 90 10.11 25.77 0.33
N ARG A 91 9.88 26.75 -0.56
CA ARG A 91 10.95 27.52 -1.24
C ARG A 91 11.77 28.38 -0.25
N ARG A 92 11.73 28.02 1.03
CA ARG A 92 12.12 28.80 2.20
C ARG A 92 13.19 28.12 3.05
N SER A 93 13.69 26.96 2.61
CA SER A 93 15.01 26.48 3.02
C SER A 93 16.07 27.15 2.14
N GLU A 94 16.20 28.46 2.28
CA GLU A 94 17.30 29.23 1.70
C GLU A 94 18.60 28.86 2.44
N MET A 95 19.37 27.89 1.93
CA MET A 95 20.84 27.95 1.91
C MET A 95 21.54 26.84 1.10
N GLU A 96 20.81 25.97 0.40
CA GLU A 96 21.41 25.03 -0.54
C GLU A 96 20.58 25.11 -1.82
N GLY A 97 21.18 25.60 -2.90
CA GLY A 97 20.50 25.68 -4.19
C GLY A 97 19.95 24.31 -4.59
N GLU A 98 18.86 24.29 -5.35
CA GLU A 98 18.31 23.03 -5.89
C GLU A 98 19.45 22.22 -6.52
N THR A 99 19.71 21.04 -5.98
CA THR A 99 20.77 20.18 -6.50
C THR A 99 20.35 19.63 -7.86
N LEU A 100 21.32 19.21 -8.68
CA LEU A 100 21.01 18.54 -9.94
C LEU A 100 20.12 17.31 -9.71
N GLU A 101 20.35 16.57 -8.62
CA GLU A 101 19.53 15.41 -8.23
C GLU A 101 18.08 15.81 -7.92
N ASP A 102 17.87 16.97 -7.28
CA ASP A 102 16.52 17.49 -7.01
C ASP A 102 15.78 17.85 -8.29
N ILE A 103 16.45 18.52 -9.21
CA ILE A 103 15.88 18.92 -10.52
C ILE A 103 15.56 17.66 -11.34
N VAL A 104 16.47 16.70 -11.38
CA VAL A 104 16.27 15.42 -12.09
C VAL A 104 15.10 14.64 -11.47
N ASN A 105 15.00 14.57 -10.15
CA ASN A 105 13.88 13.89 -9.49
C ASN A 105 12.54 14.55 -9.80
N ASP A 106 12.46 15.88 -9.89
CA ASP A 106 11.22 16.58 -10.26
C ASP A 106 10.77 16.23 -11.69
N ILE A 107 11.73 16.17 -12.63
CA ILE A 107 11.49 15.74 -14.01
C ILE A 107 11.02 14.27 -14.04
N VAL A 108 11.68 13.37 -13.31
CA VAL A 108 11.33 11.95 -13.24
C VAL A 108 9.92 11.76 -12.66
N CYS A 109 9.61 12.41 -11.52
CA CYS A 109 8.28 12.40 -10.91
C CYS A 109 7.19 12.89 -11.88
N GLY A 110 7.49 13.90 -12.72
CA GLY A 110 6.55 14.41 -13.72
C GLY A 110 6.33 13.48 -14.93
N ILE A 111 7.22 12.51 -15.14
CA ILE A 111 7.17 11.55 -16.26
C ILE A 111 6.55 10.21 -15.84
N GLU A 112 6.55 9.86 -14.54
CA GLU A 112 5.94 8.62 -14.07
C GLU A 112 4.47 8.56 -14.47
N GLY A 113 4.22 7.84 -15.57
CA GLY A 113 2.90 7.61 -16.12
C GLY A 113 2.04 6.96 -15.06
N GLU A 114 1.03 7.69 -14.63
CA GLU A 114 0.00 7.26 -13.70
C GLU A 114 -0.73 6.03 -14.31
N ASP A 115 -0.18 4.82 -14.21
CA ASP A 115 -0.87 3.58 -14.59
C ASP A 115 -1.86 3.17 -13.50
N ARG A 116 -2.72 4.13 -13.13
CA ARG A 116 -3.98 3.91 -12.41
C ARG A 116 -4.83 2.84 -13.10
N SER A 117 -4.65 2.68 -14.41
CA SER A 117 -5.28 1.66 -15.24
C SER A 117 -4.88 0.24 -14.81
N GLY A 118 -3.63 0.01 -14.38
CA GLY A 118 -3.15 -1.30 -13.94
C GLY A 118 -3.83 -1.80 -12.65
N LYS A 119 -4.02 -0.92 -11.66
CA LYS A 119 -4.73 -1.24 -10.41
C LYS A 119 -6.19 -1.58 -10.68
N ALA A 120 -6.88 -0.76 -11.47
CA ALA A 120 -8.28 -0.98 -11.84
C ALA A 120 -8.49 -2.28 -12.64
N LYS A 121 -7.58 -2.57 -13.59
CA LYS A 121 -7.58 -3.83 -14.38
C LYS A 121 -7.43 -5.05 -13.47
N ARG A 122 -6.52 -4.99 -12.49
CA ARG A 122 -6.31 -6.10 -11.53
C ARG A 122 -7.53 -6.34 -10.65
N MET A 123 -8.16 -5.27 -10.14
CA MET A 123 -9.39 -5.38 -9.36
C MET A 123 -10.53 -6.03 -10.16
N LEU A 124 -10.72 -5.60 -11.42
CA LEU A 124 -11.73 -6.20 -12.30
C LEU A 124 -11.44 -7.68 -12.58
N ALA A 125 -10.17 -8.03 -12.82
CA ALA A 125 -9.77 -9.42 -13.05
C ALA A 125 -10.05 -10.31 -11.83
N GLU A 126 -9.72 -9.84 -10.61
CA GLU A 126 -10.04 -10.54 -9.37
C GLU A 126 -11.54 -10.67 -9.13
N MET A 127 -12.33 -9.61 -9.37
CA MET A 127 -13.80 -9.67 -9.26
C MET A 127 -14.41 -10.72 -10.19
N VAL A 128 -13.99 -10.74 -11.46
CA VAL A 128 -14.46 -11.73 -12.44
C VAL A 128 -14.08 -13.14 -12.01
N LYS A 129 -12.85 -13.34 -11.55
CA LYS A 129 -12.36 -14.62 -11.05
C LYS A 129 -13.18 -15.13 -9.86
N VAL A 130 -13.36 -14.29 -8.84
CA VAL A 130 -14.15 -14.64 -7.63
C VAL A 130 -15.59 -14.97 -7.99
N SER A 131 -16.22 -14.16 -8.85
CA SER A 131 -17.61 -14.37 -9.29
C SER A 131 -17.77 -15.69 -10.06
N MET A 132 -16.82 -16.01 -10.94
CA MET A 132 -16.83 -17.26 -11.71
C MET A 132 -16.66 -18.48 -10.80
N GLU A 133 -15.73 -18.43 -9.85
CA GLU A 133 -15.53 -19.50 -8.88
C GLU A 133 -16.77 -19.76 -8.02
N GLN A 134 -17.44 -18.70 -7.54
CA GLN A 134 -18.68 -18.83 -6.79
C GLN A 134 -19.78 -19.46 -7.63
N SER A 135 -19.93 -19.01 -8.88
CA SER A 135 -20.94 -19.53 -9.81
C SER A 135 -20.73 -21.02 -10.11
N LEU A 136 -19.48 -21.44 -10.29
CA LEU A 136 -19.13 -22.84 -10.55
C LEU A 136 -19.42 -23.71 -9.32
N ARG A 137 -19.02 -23.27 -8.12
CA ARG A 137 -19.35 -23.97 -6.86
C ARG A 137 -20.87 -24.12 -6.67
N HIS A 138 -21.65 -23.11 -7.03
CA HIS A 138 -23.12 -23.18 -6.96
C HIS A 138 -23.71 -24.20 -7.94
N LEU A 139 -23.19 -24.26 -9.17
CA LEU A 139 -23.64 -25.22 -10.17
C LEU A 139 -23.28 -26.66 -9.77
N GLU A 140 -22.06 -26.90 -9.29
CA GLU A 140 -21.60 -28.20 -8.81
C GLU A 140 -22.46 -28.72 -7.65
N ARG A 141 -22.77 -27.87 -6.65
CA ARG A 141 -23.65 -28.23 -5.53
C ARG A 141 -25.07 -28.58 -5.98
N ARG A 142 -25.61 -27.88 -6.99
CA ARG A 142 -26.94 -28.17 -7.54
C ARG A 142 -26.93 -29.46 -8.35
N ALA A 143 -25.88 -29.69 -9.14
CA ALA A 143 -25.72 -30.91 -9.91
C ALA A 143 -25.52 -32.14 -9.00
N SER A 144 -24.79 -32.01 -7.89
CA SER A 144 -24.60 -33.11 -6.93
C SER A 144 -25.90 -33.53 -6.23
N VAL A 145 -26.84 -32.60 -6.02
CA VAL A 145 -28.16 -32.88 -5.42
C VAL A 145 -29.10 -33.59 -6.41
N VAL A 146 -28.95 -33.36 -7.71
CA VAL A 146 -29.77 -34.00 -8.75
C VAL A 146 -29.38 -35.46 -8.98
N CYS A 147 -28.13 -35.85 -8.68
CA CYS A 147 -27.65 -37.22 -8.87
C CYS A 147 -27.94 -38.18 -7.70
N THR A 148 -28.59 -37.74 -6.62
CA THR A 148 -28.97 -38.61 -5.49
C THR A 148 -30.48 -38.72 -5.33
N THR A 149 -31.17 -39.27 -6.34
CA THR A 149 -32.46 -39.93 -6.14
C THR A 149 -32.33 -41.39 -6.58
N PRO A 150 -32.39 -42.37 -5.66
CA PRO A 150 -32.43 -43.77 -6.05
C PRO A 150 -33.80 -44.06 -6.68
N THR A 151 -33.83 -44.38 -7.97
CA THR A 151 -34.99 -45.03 -8.59
C THR A 151 -35.07 -46.46 -8.06
N ALA A 152 -35.61 -46.61 -6.86
CA ALA A 152 -36.13 -47.85 -6.33
C ALA A 152 -37.65 -47.68 -6.19
N GLU A 153 -38.39 -47.85 -7.29
CA GLU A 153 -39.78 -48.33 -7.30
C GLU A 153 -40.30 -48.37 -8.74
N LEU A 154 -40.26 -49.56 -9.35
CA LEU A 154 -41.31 -50.06 -10.25
C LEU A 154 -41.34 -51.59 -10.10
N ALA A 155 -41.60 -52.05 -8.87
CA ALA A 155 -42.24 -53.33 -8.65
C ALA A 155 -43.75 -53.06 -8.59
N THR A 156 -44.54 -53.93 -9.21
CA THR A 156 -46.02 -53.92 -9.38
C THR A 156 -46.61 -52.99 -10.45
N LEU A 157 -46.82 -53.55 -11.65
CA LEU A 157 -48.16 -53.58 -12.27
C LEU A 157 -48.21 -54.56 -13.46
N LYS A 158 -49.02 -55.61 -13.24
CA LYS A 158 -49.49 -56.72 -14.12
C LYS A 158 -48.54 -57.87 -14.45
#